data_AF-A0AAW0JSI0-F1
#
_entry.id   AF-A0AAW0JSI0-F1
#
_cell.length_a   1.000
_cell.length_b   1.000
_cell.length_c   1.000
_cell.angle_alpha   90.00
_cell.angle_beta   90.00
_cell.angle_gamma   90.00
#
_symmetry.space_group_name_H-M   'P 1'
#
loop_
_entity.id
_entity.type
_entity.pdbx_description
1 polymer ?
#
loop_
_entity_poly.entity_id
_entity_poly.type
_entity_poly.pdbx_seq_one_letter_code
_entity_poly.pdbx_strand_id
1 'polypeptide(L)'
;MFESHTLVIAAKRVTHWDDNVDALTVRWDGEAINIPTDGEAEWRTNGEEREVVVERTDDANSVRVRVAGLAKMDIRVTPIGEKENKVHNYQLPSDDAFAHLETQFRFFSLTDLVEGVLGKTYRPDYVSPVKIGVPMPMMGGEDKYQTPSLYSPLCKACRFQRQYGFGEVAQY
;
A
#
# COMPACT_ATOMS: atom_id res chain seq x y z
N MET A 1 2.08 -9.32 -9.30
CA MET A 1 1.50 -7.95 -9.26
C MET A 1 2.43 -7.02 -10.03
N PHE A 2 3.65 -6.82 -9.52
CA PHE A 2 4.74 -6.05 -10.14
C PHE A 2 5.82 -6.95 -10.78
N GLU A 3 5.46 -8.16 -11.21
CA GLU A 3 6.39 -9.17 -11.72
C GLU A 3 7.66 -9.36 -10.85
N SER A 4 8.83 -9.01 -11.38
CA SER A 4 10.13 -9.11 -10.71
C SER A 4 10.49 -7.85 -9.92
N HIS A 5 9.67 -6.81 -9.95
CA HIS A 5 9.94 -5.49 -9.38
C HIS A 5 9.28 -5.24 -8.02
N THR A 6 9.65 -4.12 -7.40
CA THR A 6 9.09 -3.64 -6.14
C THR A 6 8.67 -2.18 -6.23
N LEU A 7 7.43 -1.89 -5.82
CA LEU A 7 6.94 -0.52 -5.61
C LEU A 7 6.78 -0.29 -4.11
N VAL A 8 7.39 0.78 -3.60
CA VAL A 8 7.25 1.23 -2.21
C VAL A 8 6.66 2.63 -2.19
N ILE A 9 5.58 2.79 -1.44
CA ILE A 9 4.98 4.08 -1.15
C ILE A 9 4.93 4.22 0.37
N ALA A 10 5.48 5.31 0.89
CA ALA A 10 5.63 5.51 2.32
C ALA A 10 5.34 6.96 2.73
N ALA A 11 4.81 7.12 3.94
CA ALA A 11 4.70 8.41 4.60
C ALA A 11 6.05 8.78 5.25
N LYS A 12 6.48 10.02 5.07
CA LYS A 12 7.63 10.61 5.76
C LYS A 12 7.24 10.89 7.20
N ARG A 13 8.20 10.74 8.11
CA ARG A 13 8.06 11.34 9.44
C ARG A 13 8.09 12.86 9.30
N VAL A 14 7.13 13.54 9.92
CA VAL A 14 7.02 15.00 9.91
C VAL A 14 6.88 15.49 11.35
N THR A 15 7.56 16.59 11.71
CA THR A 15 7.42 17.19 13.05
C THR A 15 6.21 18.12 13.11
N HIS A 16 5.92 18.80 11.99
CA HIS A 16 4.77 19.67 11.82
C HIS A 16 4.11 19.32 10.48
N TRP A 17 2.79 19.18 10.50
CA TRP A 17 2.03 18.93 9.28
C TRP A 17 1.83 20.22 8.49
N ASP A 18 2.05 20.17 7.18
CA ASP A 18 1.71 21.21 6.22
C ASP A 18 1.05 20.53 5.02
N ASP A 19 -0.22 20.87 4.76
CA ASP A 19 -1.01 20.29 3.69
C ASP A 19 -0.40 20.53 2.30
N ASN A 20 0.46 21.55 2.15
CA ASN A 20 1.07 21.93 0.88
C ASN A 20 2.45 21.28 0.65
N VAL A 21 2.96 20.53 1.63
CA VAL A 21 4.28 19.88 1.55
C VAL A 21 4.12 18.38 1.49
N ASP A 22 4.78 17.75 0.50
CA ASP A 22 4.76 16.31 0.35
C ASP A 22 5.44 15.58 1.51
N ALA A 23 4.63 14.88 2.29
CA ALA A 23 5.00 13.83 3.22
C ALA A 23 4.96 12.44 2.57
N LEU A 24 4.91 12.33 1.24
CA LEU A 24 4.94 11.07 0.48
C LEU A 24 6.35 10.78 -0.05
N THR A 25 6.74 9.50 -0.07
CA THR A 25 7.87 9.01 -0.88
C THR A 25 7.44 7.82 -1.73
N VAL A 26 7.96 7.75 -2.96
CA VAL A 26 7.72 6.65 -3.89
C VAL A 26 9.06 6.10 -4.36
N ARG A 27 9.22 4.78 -4.34
CA ARG A 27 10.42 4.09 -4.83
C ARG A 27 10.06 2.91 -5.73
N TRP A 28 10.82 2.73 -6.80
CA TRP A 28 10.76 1.57 -7.68
C TRP A 28 12.12 0.87 -7.68
N ASP A 29 12.14 -0.41 -7.30
CA ASP A 29 13.37 -1.20 -7.12
C ASP A 29 14.42 -0.54 -6.23
N GLY A 30 13.94 0.17 -5.22
CA GLY A 30 14.80 0.90 -4.29
C GLY A 30 15.26 2.27 -4.82
N GLU A 31 15.02 2.62 -6.09
CA GLU A 31 15.31 3.95 -6.63
C GLU A 31 14.16 4.91 -6.33
N ALA A 32 14.49 6.13 -5.89
CA ALA A 32 13.48 7.15 -5.63
C ALA A 32 12.89 7.68 -6.93
N ILE A 33 11.57 7.71 -7.03
CA ILE A 33 10.85 8.31 -8.14
C ILE A 33 10.38 9.70 -7.74
N ASN A 34 10.63 10.67 -8.61
CA ASN A 34 10.04 11.99 -8.49
C ASN A 34 8.74 12.04 -9.30
N ILE A 35 7.63 12.36 -8.64
CA ILE A 35 6.37 12.67 -9.29
C ILE A 35 6.12 14.16 -9.03
N PRO A 36 6.30 15.02 -10.05
CA PRO A 36 6.12 16.46 -9.90
C PRO A 36 4.76 16.84 -9.30
N THR A 37 4.67 18.03 -8.72
CA THR A 37 3.45 18.57 -8.11
C THR A 37 2.74 19.59 -9.02
N ASP A 38 3.28 19.88 -10.20
CA ASP A 38 2.72 20.80 -11.18
C ASP A 38 1.75 20.09 -12.14
N GLY A 39 0.48 19.95 -11.73
CA GLY A 39 -0.61 19.43 -12.57
C GLY A 39 -0.79 17.91 -12.53
N GLU A 40 -1.30 17.32 -13.62
CA GLU A 40 -1.56 15.87 -13.75
C GLU A 40 -0.27 15.08 -14.04
N ALA A 41 0.74 15.25 -13.19
CA ALA A 41 2.02 14.60 -13.35
C ALA A 41 1.92 13.09 -13.08
N GLU A 42 2.59 12.30 -13.91
CA GLU A 42 2.66 10.84 -13.76
C GLU A 42 4.06 10.31 -13.98
N TRP A 43 4.34 9.19 -13.32
CA TRP A 43 5.46 8.32 -13.60
C TRP A 43 4.92 6.97 -14.04
N ARG A 44 5.58 6.34 -15.02
CA ARG A 44 5.21 5.00 -15.49
C ARG A 44 6.45 4.14 -15.73
N THR A 45 6.29 2.84 -15.53
CA THR A 45 7.30 1.85 -15.91
C THR A 45 7.48 1.82 -17.42
N ASN A 46 8.72 1.68 -17.89
CA ASN A 46 9.04 1.47 -19.29
C ASN A 46 9.51 0.02 -19.48
N GLY A 47 8.89 -0.73 -20.38
CA GLY A 47 9.28 -2.11 -20.68
C GLY A 47 8.17 -2.99 -21.23
N GLU A 48 8.49 -4.26 -21.49
CA GLU A 48 7.53 -5.29 -21.94
C GLU A 48 6.73 -5.91 -20.78
N GLU A 49 7.15 -5.67 -19.54
CA GLU A 49 6.45 -6.15 -18.34
C GLU A 49 5.13 -5.39 -18.11
N ARG A 50 4.35 -5.83 -17.11
CA ARG A 50 3.07 -5.20 -16.78
C ARG A 50 3.28 -3.73 -16.41
N GLU A 51 2.58 -2.84 -17.13
CA GLU A 51 2.62 -1.40 -16.85
C GLU A 51 2.12 -1.07 -15.44
N VAL A 52 2.92 -0.27 -14.75
CA VAL A 52 2.57 0.40 -13.50
C VAL A 52 2.67 1.90 -13.73
N VAL A 53 1.60 2.62 -13.39
CA VAL A 53 1.55 4.09 -13.44
C VAL A 53 1.31 4.61 -12.03
N VAL A 54 2.05 5.62 -11.62
CA VAL A 54 1.81 6.39 -10.40
C VAL A 54 1.57 7.84 -10.80
N GLU A 55 0.36 8.33 -10.57
CA GLU A 55 -0.08 9.67 -10.97
C GLU A 55 -0.47 10.52 -9.77
N ARG A 56 -0.28 11.83 -9.86
CA ARG A 56 -0.82 12.78 -8.90
C ARG A 56 -2.33 12.82 -8.99
N THR A 57 -2.94 13.03 -7.83
CA THR A 57 -4.40 13.21 -7.73
C THR A 57 -4.79 14.47 -6.96
N ASP A 58 -3.80 15.15 -6.38
CA ASP A 58 -3.94 16.40 -5.65
C ASP A 58 -2.56 17.11 -5.65
N ASP A 59 -2.53 18.37 -5.22
CA ASP A 59 -1.33 19.22 -5.23
C ASP A 59 -0.19 18.65 -4.36
N ALA A 60 -0.54 18.00 -3.24
CA ALA A 60 0.39 17.32 -2.35
C ALA A 60 -0.24 16.06 -1.74
N ASN A 61 0.61 15.16 -1.26
CA ASN A 61 0.27 14.02 -0.41
C ASN A 61 -0.65 12.94 -1.00
N SER A 62 -1.13 13.09 -2.24
CA SER A 62 -2.10 12.17 -2.84
C SER A 62 -1.64 11.64 -4.21
N VAL A 63 -1.57 10.32 -4.34
CA VAL A 63 -1.25 9.64 -5.59
C VAL A 63 -2.21 8.49 -5.87
N ARG A 64 -2.37 8.16 -7.14
CA ARG A 64 -3.04 6.95 -7.60
C ARG A 64 -2.06 6.05 -8.31
N VAL A 65 -2.06 4.78 -7.92
CA VAL A 65 -1.32 3.73 -8.59
C VAL A 65 -2.27 2.92 -9.46
N ARG A 66 -1.93 2.73 -10.72
CA ARG A 66 -2.61 1.83 -11.65
C ARG A 66 -1.67 0.70 -12.03
N VAL A 67 -2.10 -0.54 -11.81
CA VAL A 67 -1.38 -1.76 -12.22
C VAL A 67 -2.20 -2.42 -13.31
N ALA A 68 -1.70 -2.42 -14.55
CA ALA A 68 -2.48 -2.73 -15.74
C ALA A 68 -3.23 -4.08 -15.62
N GLY A 69 -4.55 -4.02 -15.76
CA GLY A 69 -5.44 -5.18 -15.70
C GLY A 69 -5.62 -5.83 -14.32
N LEU A 70 -5.02 -5.29 -13.25
CA LEU A 70 -5.03 -5.92 -11.91
C LEU A 70 -5.66 -5.06 -10.82
N ALA A 71 -5.14 -3.84 -10.61
CA ALA A 71 -5.55 -3.04 -9.45
C ALA A 71 -5.39 -1.54 -9.69
N LYS A 72 -6.21 -0.77 -8.99
CA LYS A 72 -6.06 0.67 -8.77
C LYS A 72 -5.97 0.90 -7.27
N MET A 73 -5.03 1.72 -6.84
CA MET A 73 -4.84 2.10 -5.44
C MET A 73 -4.82 3.61 -5.34
N ASP A 74 -5.79 4.19 -4.65
CA ASP A 74 -5.77 5.61 -4.27
C ASP A 74 -5.09 5.70 -2.89
N ILE A 75 -4.05 6.51 -2.79
CA ILE A 75 -3.20 6.59 -1.60
C ILE A 75 -3.03 8.06 -1.22
N ARG A 76 -3.34 8.38 0.03
CA ARG A 76 -3.17 9.71 0.62
C ARG A 76 -2.35 9.62 1.89
N VAL A 77 -1.37 10.48 2.05
CA VAL A 77 -0.72 10.71 3.34
C VAL A 77 -1.57 11.71 4.12
N THR A 78 -1.91 11.37 5.35
CA THR A 78 -2.73 12.21 6.24
C THR A 78 -2.10 12.26 7.64
N PRO A 79 -2.19 13.39 8.36
CA PRO A 79 -1.69 13.49 9.71
C PRO A 79 -2.64 12.84 10.69
N ILE A 80 -2.10 12.33 11.78
CA ILE A 80 -2.87 12.01 12.98
C ILE A 80 -3.05 13.30 13.77
N GLY A 81 -4.25 13.89 13.67
CA GLY A 81 -4.59 15.11 14.42
C GLY A 81 -4.82 14.84 15.91
N GLU A 82 -4.88 15.91 16.73
CA GLU A 82 -5.09 15.82 18.19
C GLU A 82 -6.35 15.01 18.57
N LYS A 83 -7.44 15.21 17.82
CA LYS A 83 -8.70 14.49 18.05
C LYS A 83 -8.53 12.99 17.85
N GLU A 84 -7.85 12.59 16.78
CA GLU A 84 -7.60 11.18 16.46
C GLU A 84 -6.63 10.56 17.47
N ASN A 85 -5.55 11.27 17.81
CA ASN A 85 -4.62 10.89 18.89
C ASN A 85 -5.35 10.63 20.21
N LYS A 86 -6.30 11.49 20.58
CA LYS A 86 -7.08 11.33 21.81
C LYS A 86 -8.05 10.14 21.74
N VAL A 87 -8.71 9.92 20.60
CA VAL A 87 -9.68 8.82 20.42
C VAL A 87 -8.98 7.46 20.40
N HIS A 88 -7.81 7.37 19.77
CA HIS A 88 -7.07 6.12 19.60
C HIS A 88 -5.93 5.92 20.59
N ASN A 89 -5.67 6.92 21.45
CA ASN A 89 -4.61 6.91 22.46
C ASN A 89 -3.22 6.59 21.88
N TYR A 90 -2.89 7.22 20.73
CA TYR A 90 -1.57 7.04 20.08
C TYR A 90 -0.42 7.61 20.93
N GLN A 91 -0.71 8.48 21.91
CA GLN A 91 0.27 9.09 22.82
C GLN A 91 1.34 9.91 22.06
N LEU A 92 0.91 10.64 21.03
CA LEU A 92 1.81 11.53 20.29
C LEU A 92 2.40 12.62 21.21
N PRO A 93 3.71 12.88 21.12
CA PRO A 93 4.32 14.09 21.69
C PRO A 93 3.64 15.36 21.15
N SER A 94 3.66 16.44 21.93
CA SER A 94 3.05 17.72 21.55
C SER A 94 3.72 18.41 20.35
N ASP A 95 4.93 17.97 19.98
CA ASP A 95 5.80 18.52 18.93
C ASP A 95 6.06 17.50 17.79
N ASP A 96 5.26 16.44 17.70
CA ASP A 96 5.36 15.42 16.64
C ASP A 96 4.00 15.22 15.96
N ALA A 97 4.02 14.99 14.65
CA ALA A 97 2.83 14.70 13.86
C ALA A 97 3.08 13.41 13.08
N PHE A 98 2.58 12.28 13.59
CA PHE A 98 2.64 11.06 12.80
C PHE A 98 1.76 11.20 11.56
N ALA A 99 2.31 10.82 10.42
CA ALA A 99 1.60 10.72 9.16
C ALA A 99 1.39 9.24 8.84
N HIS A 100 0.21 8.90 8.32
CA HIS A 100 -0.10 7.55 7.89
C HIS A 100 -0.69 7.54 6.49
N LEU A 101 -0.71 6.36 5.88
CA LEU A 101 -1.32 6.15 4.58
C LEU A 101 -2.79 5.79 4.76
N GLU A 102 -3.66 6.66 4.26
CA GLU A 102 -5.01 6.28 3.87
C GLU A 102 -4.93 5.61 2.50
N THR A 103 -5.50 4.41 2.38
CA THR A 103 -5.42 3.62 1.14
C THR A 103 -6.79 3.08 0.75
N GLN A 104 -7.12 3.18 -0.52
CA GLN A 104 -8.32 2.59 -1.10
C GLN A 104 -7.93 1.72 -2.27
N PHE A 105 -8.37 0.47 -2.25
CA PHE A 105 -8.05 -0.52 -3.27
C PHE A 105 -9.26 -0.81 -4.13
N ARG A 106 -9.05 -0.90 -5.44
CA ARG A 106 -9.98 -1.48 -6.39
C ARG A 106 -9.26 -2.54 -7.19
N PHE A 107 -9.72 -3.77 -7.09
CA PHE A 107 -9.19 -4.89 -7.87
C PHE A 107 -10.05 -5.13 -9.11
N PHE A 108 -9.42 -5.60 -10.18
CA PHE A 108 -10.06 -5.93 -11.45
C PHE A 108 -9.89 -7.41 -11.74
N SER A 109 -10.83 -7.98 -12.50
CA SER A 109 -10.73 -9.35 -13.03
C SER A 109 -10.44 -10.43 -11.96
N LEU A 110 -11.02 -10.26 -10.77
CA LEU A 110 -10.90 -11.26 -9.71
C LEU A 110 -11.65 -12.55 -10.08
N THR A 111 -11.10 -13.68 -9.67
CA THR A 111 -11.77 -14.99 -9.74
C THR A 111 -12.44 -15.31 -8.41
N ASP A 112 -13.35 -16.29 -8.41
CA ASP A 112 -14.00 -16.79 -7.17
C ASP A 112 -13.00 -17.43 -6.18
N LEU A 113 -11.76 -17.65 -6.62
CA LEU A 113 -10.66 -18.15 -5.80
C LEU A 113 -9.80 -17.04 -5.20
N VAL A 114 -10.18 -15.77 -5.34
CA VAL A 114 -9.42 -14.64 -4.78
C VAL A 114 -9.16 -14.84 -3.28
N GLU A 115 -7.94 -14.55 -2.85
CA GLU A 115 -7.45 -14.75 -1.49
C GLU A 115 -6.62 -13.52 -1.04
N GLY A 116 -6.40 -13.39 0.26
CA GLY A 116 -5.72 -12.26 0.88
C GLY A 116 -6.66 -11.49 1.80
N VAL A 117 -6.11 -10.63 2.67
CA VAL A 117 -6.90 -9.87 3.65
C VAL A 117 -8.02 -9.07 2.99
N LEU A 118 -7.68 -8.28 1.97
CA LEU A 118 -8.67 -7.51 1.19
C LEU A 118 -9.29 -8.33 0.06
N GLY A 119 -8.52 -9.21 -0.58
CA GLY A 119 -8.99 -9.99 -1.71
C GLY A 119 -10.17 -10.90 -1.35
N LYS A 120 -10.12 -11.58 -0.20
CA LYS A 120 -11.16 -12.53 0.23
C LYS A 120 -12.53 -11.87 0.42
N THR A 121 -12.60 -10.56 0.66
CA THR A 121 -13.89 -9.87 0.85
C THR A 121 -14.70 -9.75 -0.44
N TYR A 122 -14.08 -10.03 -1.60
CA TYR A 122 -14.74 -10.03 -2.90
C TYR A 122 -15.28 -11.41 -3.31
N ARG A 123 -15.06 -12.47 -2.50
CA ARG A 123 -15.59 -13.79 -2.82
C ARG A 123 -17.12 -13.82 -2.65
N PRO A 124 -17.87 -14.49 -3.54
CA PRO A 124 -19.33 -14.58 -3.43
C PRO A 124 -19.83 -15.19 -2.12
N ASP A 125 -19.05 -16.10 -1.53
CA ASP A 125 -19.36 -16.83 -0.30
C ASP A 125 -18.68 -16.23 0.95
N TYR A 126 -18.08 -15.05 0.85
CA TYR A 126 -17.39 -14.43 1.98
C TYR A 126 -18.37 -14.02 3.08
N VAL A 127 -18.15 -14.58 4.27
CA VAL A 127 -18.80 -14.13 5.51
C VAL A 127 -17.76 -13.44 6.36
N SER A 128 -18.01 -12.16 6.67
CA SER A 128 -17.09 -11.37 7.49
C SER A 128 -17.03 -11.93 8.92
N PRO A 129 -15.85 -12.36 9.41
CA PRO A 129 -15.67 -12.76 10.81
C PRO A 129 -15.50 -11.53 11.73
N VAL A 130 -15.48 -10.33 11.16
CA VAL A 130 -15.20 -9.08 11.86
C VAL A 130 -16.34 -8.77 12.81
N LYS A 131 -16.01 -8.54 14.09
CA LYS A 131 -17.00 -8.16 15.10
C LYS A 131 -17.55 -6.76 14.79
N ILE A 132 -18.80 -6.69 14.38
CA ILE A 132 -19.49 -5.42 14.14
C ILE A 132 -19.81 -4.76 15.49
N GLY A 133 -19.70 -3.43 15.56
CA GLY A 133 -20.08 -2.64 16.74
C GLY A 133 -19.02 -2.52 17.83
N VAL A 134 -17.77 -2.92 17.58
CA VAL A 134 -16.64 -2.61 18.47
C VAL A 134 -15.70 -1.59 17.84
N PRO A 135 -15.03 -0.74 18.65
CA PRO A 135 -13.97 0.13 18.15
C PRO A 135 -12.84 -0.69 17.49
N MET A 136 -12.38 -0.27 16.31
CA MET A 136 -11.26 -0.87 15.57
C MET A 136 -11.37 -2.40 15.39
N PRO A 137 -12.39 -2.89 14.67
CA PRO A 137 -12.62 -4.30 14.58
C PRO A 137 -11.57 -4.95 13.66
N MET A 138 -10.92 -6.02 14.15
CA MET A 138 -9.84 -6.70 13.44
C MET A 138 -10.37 -7.89 12.64
N MET A 139 -9.88 -8.05 11.41
CA MET A 139 -10.27 -9.16 10.51
C MET A 139 -9.55 -10.48 10.83
N GLY A 140 -8.39 -10.42 11.50
CA GLY A 140 -7.56 -11.58 11.80
C GLY A 140 -6.91 -12.22 10.56
N GLY A 141 -6.36 -13.43 10.75
CA GLY A 141 -5.61 -14.17 9.72
C GLY A 141 -4.11 -13.89 9.70
N GLU A 142 -3.57 -13.24 10.74
CA GLU A 142 -2.13 -13.00 10.89
C GLU A 142 -1.31 -14.28 10.69
N ASP A 143 -1.74 -15.39 11.29
CA ASP A 143 -1.10 -16.71 11.17
C ASP A 143 -1.01 -17.23 9.73
N LYS A 144 -1.88 -16.76 8.84
CA LYS A 144 -1.96 -17.13 7.42
C LYS A 144 -1.15 -16.21 6.52
N TYR A 145 -1.12 -14.91 6.85
CA TYR A 145 -0.55 -13.87 6.00
C TYR A 145 0.77 -13.28 6.52
N GLN A 146 1.29 -13.77 7.65
CA GLN A 146 2.61 -13.38 8.15
C GLN A 146 3.69 -13.65 7.11
N THR A 147 4.46 -12.61 6.78
CA THR A 147 5.61 -12.67 5.88
C THR A 147 6.91 -12.45 6.66
N PRO A 148 8.06 -13.00 6.23
CA PRO A 148 9.34 -12.82 6.91
C PRO A 148 9.96 -11.42 6.70
N SER A 149 9.54 -10.68 5.68
CA SER A 149 10.00 -9.32 5.41
C SER A 149 8.99 -8.54 4.55
N LEU A 150 9.16 -7.22 4.46
CA LEU A 150 8.28 -6.31 3.72
C LEU A 150 8.11 -6.68 2.24
N TYR A 151 9.18 -7.18 1.61
CA TYR A 151 9.18 -7.55 0.18
C TYR A 151 8.99 -9.04 -0.05
N SER A 152 8.84 -9.84 1.00
CA SER A 152 8.69 -11.29 0.85
C SER A 152 7.29 -11.62 0.33
N PRO A 153 7.19 -12.37 -0.79
CA PRO A 153 5.91 -12.88 -1.27
C PRO A 153 5.45 -14.12 -0.48
N LEU A 154 6.24 -14.58 0.50
CA LEU A 154 6.02 -15.86 1.18
C LEU A 154 5.12 -15.68 2.40
N CYS A 155 4.01 -16.41 2.42
CA CYS A 155 3.17 -16.66 3.59
C CYS A 155 2.40 -17.97 3.42
N LYS A 156 1.78 -18.50 4.48
CA LYS A 156 1.09 -19.80 4.44
C LYS A 156 -0.07 -19.85 3.45
N ALA A 157 -0.77 -18.73 3.26
CA ALA A 157 -1.89 -18.62 2.32
C ALA A 157 -1.57 -17.80 1.06
N CYS A 158 -0.31 -17.36 0.89
CA CYS A 158 0.08 -16.52 -0.24
C CYS A 158 0.08 -17.36 -1.51
N ARG A 159 -0.66 -16.86 -2.51
CA ARG A 159 -0.73 -17.49 -3.84
C ARG A 159 0.20 -16.82 -4.84
N PHE A 160 0.59 -15.58 -4.58
CA PHE A 160 1.56 -14.87 -5.41
C PHE A 160 2.95 -15.43 -5.14
N GLN A 161 3.68 -15.74 -6.21
CA GLN A 161 5.09 -16.09 -6.18
C GLN A 161 5.81 -15.11 -7.09
N ARG A 162 6.85 -14.44 -6.56
CA ARG A 162 7.73 -13.62 -7.39
C ARG A 162 8.45 -14.56 -8.35
N GLN A 163 8.45 -14.24 -9.65
CA GLN A 163 9.33 -14.93 -10.57
C GLN A 163 10.76 -14.54 -10.16
N TYR A 164 11.52 -15.50 -9.65
CA TYR A 164 12.94 -15.29 -9.45
C TYR A 164 13.58 -15.22 -10.83
N GLY A 165 14.18 -14.08 -11.17
CA GLY A 165 15.12 -14.04 -12.28
C GLY A 165 16.16 -15.14 -12.04
N PHE A 166 16.39 -15.97 -13.05
CA PHE A 166 17.42 -17.03 -12.98
C PHE A 166 18.78 -16.39 -12.65
N GLY A 167 19.20 -16.47 -11.39
CA GLY A 167 20.50 -15.95 -10.97
C GLY A 167 20.59 -15.55 -9.51
N GLU A 168 20.51 -16.53 -8.60
CA GLU A 168 21.42 -16.72 -7.47
C GLU A 168 20.85 -17.79 -6.55
N VAL A 169 21.42 -19.00 -6.68
CA VAL A 169 21.24 -20.07 -5.70
C VAL A 169 22.06 -19.66 -4.48
N ALA A 170 21.41 -19.09 -3.47
CA ALA A 170 22.02 -19.04 -2.15
C ALA A 170 22.12 -20.48 -1.64
N GLN A 171 23.32 -21.05 -1.74
CA GLN A 171 23.67 -22.27 -1.01
C GLN A 171 23.71 -21.93 0.48
N TYR A 172 23.05 -22.79 1.27
CA TYR A 172 22.99 -22.75 2.73
C TYR A 172 24.37 -22.83 3.37
#